data_AF-A0A5C6ERN4-F1
#
_entry.id   AF-A0A5C6ERN4-F1
#
_cell.length_a   1.000
_cell.length_b   1.000
_cell.length_c   1.000
_cell.angle_alpha   90.00
_cell.angle_beta   90.00
_cell.angle_gamma   90.00
#
_symmetry.space_group_name_H-M   'P 1'
#
loop_
_entity.id
_entity.type
_entity.pdbx_description
1 polymer ?
#
loop_
_entity_poly.entity_id
_entity_poly.type
_entity_poly.pdbx_seq_one_letter_code
_entity_poly.pdbx_strand_id
1 'polypeptide(L)'
;MKTQRLSIGVLMIAVFVTYFTLGTARAEGKGEYPNLTDWANTWFKVKLTGTTYHFDGIGVKPKPAAPVSQTMGIAYVHITNWDGDNHVLAADVYIKDDETGEWKLFFNDVDITYFAGSDLKFIGSAQWVIPDDVTLHLLLVFTGSKYTKGAKTGQFKLGGETKLSTIGGSLLEIDDAEDAPPELPLKERWAGSVSISGPMVSESSLPFNPDL
;
A
#
# COMPACT_ATOMS: atom_id res chain seq x y z
N MET A 1 -30.26 -1.33 15.62
CA MET A 1 -29.12 -0.68 14.93
C MET A 1 -27.96 -0.25 15.82
N LYS A 2 -28.10 -0.07 17.15
CA LYS A 2 -26.95 0.27 18.03
C LYS A 2 -26.05 -0.94 18.38
N THR A 3 -26.60 -2.14 18.43
CA THR A 3 -25.86 -3.35 18.84
C THR A 3 -24.90 -3.87 17.77
N GLN A 4 -25.25 -3.81 16.48
CA GLN A 4 -24.38 -4.22 15.36
C GLN A 4 -23.12 -3.35 15.22
N ARG A 5 -23.21 -2.04 15.50
CA ARG A 5 -22.04 -1.14 15.48
C ARG A 5 -21.05 -1.44 16.60
N LEU A 6 -21.56 -1.89 17.76
CA LEU A 6 -20.72 -2.31 18.88
C LEU A 6 -19.99 -3.62 18.56
N SER A 7 -20.66 -4.57 17.90
CA SER A 7 -20.09 -5.87 17.50
C SER A 7 -18.97 -5.73 16.46
N ILE A 8 -19.13 -4.85 15.47
CA ILE A 8 -18.11 -4.58 14.45
C ILE A 8 -16.90 -3.87 15.08
N GLY A 9 -17.12 -2.91 15.98
CA GLY A 9 -16.04 -2.25 16.72
C GLY A 9 -15.22 -3.24 17.55
N VAL A 10 -15.87 -4.16 18.27
CA VAL A 10 -15.19 -5.19 19.08
C VAL A 10 -14.45 -6.22 18.21
N LEU A 11 -14.98 -6.58 17.04
CA LEU A 11 -14.30 -7.49 16.11
C LEU A 11 -13.05 -6.85 15.50
N MET A 12 -13.13 -5.57 15.11
CA MET A 12 -11.99 -4.80 14.60
C MET A 12 -10.89 -4.64 15.66
N ILE A 13 -11.27 -4.38 16.92
CA ILE A 13 -10.34 -4.32 18.05
C ILE A 13 -9.71 -5.70 18.30
N ALA A 14 -10.47 -6.79 18.26
CA ALA A 14 -9.94 -8.14 18.48
C ALA A 14 -8.96 -8.58 17.37
N VAL A 15 -9.23 -8.24 16.11
CA VAL A 15 -8.30 -8.44 14.99
C VAL A 15 -7.04 -7.58 15.20
N PHE A 16 -7.19 -6.30 15.54
CA PHE A 16 -6.04 -5.45 15.89
C PHE A 16 -5.19 -6.07 17.02
N VAL A 17 -5.81 -6.49 18.12
CA VAL A 17 -5.09 -7.04 19.29
C VAL A 17 -4.42 -8.39 18.97
N THR A 18 -5.04 -9.26 18.17
CA THR A 18 -4.44 -10.57 17.82
C THR A 18 -3.31 -10.44 16.80
N TYR A 19 -3.39 -9.49 15.86
CA TYR A 19 -2.25 -9.22 14.97
C TYR A 19 -1.04 -8.68 15.75
N PHE A 20 -1.24 -7.86 16.78
CA PHE A 20 -0.14 -7.21 17.52
C PHE A 20 0.41 -8.02 18.71
N THR A 21 -0.28 -9.03 19.24
CA THR A 21 0.16 -9.75 20.46
C THR A 21 1.12 -10.93 20.24
N LEU A 22 1.32 -11.41 19.02
CA LEU A 22 2.15 -12.61 18.75
C LEU A 22 3.61 -12.35 18.34
N GLY A 23 4.01 -11.09 18.18
CA GLY A 23 5.42 -10.73 18.01
C GLY A 23 5.86 -9.94 19.22
N THR A 24 6.74 -10.50 20.04
CA THR A 24 7.48 -9.75 21.06
C THR A 24 8.45 -8.78 20.37
N ALA A 25 7.93 -7.76 19.71
CA ALA A 25 8.67 -6.60 19.29
C ALA A 25 9.03 -5.82 20.55
N ARG A 26 10.26 -6.00 21.04
CA ARG A 26 10.85 -5.05 21.99
C ARG A 26 11.08 -3.76 21.21
N ALA A 27 10.22 -2.78 21.42
CA ALA A 27 10.47 -1.41 20.99
C ALA A 27 11.76 -0.92 21.69
N GLU A 28 12.76 -0.55 20.92
CA GLU A 28 13.77 0.40 21.39
C GLU A 28 13.13 1.79 21.51
N GLY A 29 13.36 2.46 22.65
CA GLY A 29 13.24 3.91 22.76
C GLY A 29 12.04 4.44 23.55
N LYS A 30 12.32 5.29 24.55
CA LYS A 30 11.35 6.24 25.12
C LYS A 30 11.09 7.34 24.08
N GLY A 31 9.89 7.42 23.53
CA GLY A 31 9.46 8.44 22.56
C GLY A 31 8.11 8.09 21.94
N GLU A 32 7.42 9.06 21.34
CA GLU A 32 6.12 8.84 20.65
C GLU A 32 6.31 8.10 19.30
N TYR A 33 7.47 8.27 18.66
CA TYR A 33 7.78 7.75 17.33
C TYR A 33 8.98 6.78 17.36
N PRO A 34 8.89 5.60 16.71
CA PRO A 34 10.02 4.68 16.57
C PRO A 34 11.02 5.18 15.51
N ASN A 35 12.28 4.73 15.63
CA ASN A 35 13.23 4.90 14.53
C ASN A 35 12.98 3.84 13.45
N LEU A 36 12.69 4.29 12.22
CA LEU A 36 12.41 3.42 11.08
C LEU A 36 13.54 3.39 10.04
N THR A 37 14.74 3.90 10.35
CA THR A 37 15.89 3.92 9.43
C THR A 37 16.21 2.56 8.82
N ASP A 38 16.03 1.46 9.55
CA ASP A 38 16.32 0.12 9.00
C ASP A 38 15.41 -0.27 7.82
N TRP A 39 14.24 0.35 7.69
CA TRP A 39 13.33 0.13 6.55
C TRP A 39 13.75 0.90 5.30
N ALA A 40 14.67 1.87 5.40
CA ALA A 40 15.21 2.53 4.22
C ALA A 40 16.02 1.54 3.35
N ASN A 41 15.99 1.76 2.04
CA ASN A 41 16.55 0.90 1.01
C ASN A 41 16.03 -0.56 1.06
N THR A 42 14.74 -0.74 1.35
CA THR A 42 14.10 -2.07 1.36
C THR A 42 13.10 -2.23 0.22
N TRP A 43 13.06 -3.43 -0.35
CA TRP A 43 12.22 -3.76 -1.50
C TRP A 43 11.12 -4.74 -1.14
N PHE A 44 9.90 -4.50 -1.64
CA PHE A 44 8.76 -5.38 -1.49
C PHE A 44 8.20 -5.75 -2.86
N LYS A 45 8.02 -7.05 -3.09
CA LYS A 45 7.29 -7.55 -4.25
C LYS A 45 5.83 -7.72 -3.86
N VAL A 46 4.96 -6.81 -4.26
CA VAL A 46 3.56 -6.80 -3.85
C VAL A 46 2.62 -7.20 -4.98
N LYS A 47 1.52 -7.85 -4.63
CA LYS A 47 0.37 -8.02 -5.54
C LYS A 47 -0.65 -6.94 -5.23
N LEU A 48 -1.11 -6.24 -6.26
CA LEU A 48 -2.19 -5.26 -6.18
C LEU A 48 -3.50 -5.92 -6.61
N THR A 49 -4.50 -5.87 -5.73
CA THR A 49 -5.85 -6.39 -6.02
C THR A 49 -6.88 -5.35 -5.63
N GLY A 50 -7.96 -5.24 -6.41
CA GLY A 50 -9.03 -4.30 -6.13
C GLY A 50 -10.40 -4.81 -6.54
N THR A 51 -11.41 -4.08 -6.11
CA THR A 51 -12.78 -4.22 -6.60
C THR A 51 -13.34 -2.83 -6.78
N THR A 52 -13.69 -2.49 -8.01
CA THR A 52 -14.21 -1.17 -8.39
C THR A 52 -15.64 -1.27 -8.86
N TYR A 53 -16.32 -0.13 -8.86
CA TYR A 53 -17.67 0.05 -9.36
C TYR A 53 -17.66 1.22 -10.32
N HIS A 54 -18.25 1.03 -11.50
CA HIS A 54 -18.61 2.14 -12.37
C HIS A 54 -19.81 2.89 -11.77
N PHE A 55 -19.84 4.21 -11.90
CA PHE A 55 -20.94 5.03 -11.43
C PHE A 55 -21.63 5.80 -12.57
N ASP A 56 -22.90 5.47 -12.78
CA ASP A 56 -23.79 6.20 -13.71
C ASP A 56 -24.55 7.33 -13.01
N GLY A 57 -25.05 8.30 -13.80
CA GLY A 57 -25.97 9.33 -13.31
C GLY A 57 -25.33 10.34 -12.35
N ILE A 58 -24.03 10.60 -12.53
CA ILE A 58 -23.24 11.58 -11.80
C ILE A 58 -23.92 12.96 -11.85
N GLY A 59 -23.97 13.65 -10.71
CA GLY A 59 -24.59 14.97 -10.59
C GLY A 59 -26.12 14.97 -10.40
N VAL A 60 -26.80 13.82 -10.50
CA VAL A 60 -28.24 13.69 -10.22
C VAL A 60 -28.52 12.66 -9.12
N LYS A 61 -28.25 11.39 -9.42
CA LYS A 61 -28.42 10.28 -8.48
C LYS A 61 -27.44 9.17 -8.86
N PRO A 62 -26.22 9.18 -8.29
CA PRO A 62 -25.20 8.21 -8.64
C PRO A 62 -25.68 6.79 -8.32
N LYS A 63 -25.47 5.86 -9.25
CA LYS A 63 -25.79 4.44 -9.07
C LYS A 63 -24.55 3.60 -9.39
N PRO A 64 -24.08 2.77 -8.44
CA PRO A 64 -23.01 1.84 -8.75
C PRO A 64 -23.52 0.73 -9.65
N ALA A 65 -22.71 0.35 -10.63
CA ALA A 65 -22.89 -0.86 -11.42
C ALA A 65 -22.53 -2.12 -10.62
N ALA A 66 -22.51 -3.28 -11.28
CA ALA A 66 -21.97 -4.50 -10.67
C ALA A 66 -20.49 -4.33 -10.33
N PRO A 67 -19.99 -4.93 -9.24
CA PRO A 67 -18.58 -4.88 -8.89
C PRO A 67 -17.71 -5.53 -9.97
N VAL A 68 -16.62 -4.87 -10.31
CA VAL A 68 -15.59 -5.37 -11.22
C VAL A 68 -14.33 -5.67 -10.41
N SER A 69 -13.92 -6.94 -10.41
CA SER A 69 -12.67 -7.36 -9.78
C SER A 69 -11.49 -6.89 -10.63
N GLN A 70 -10.61 -6.10 -10.04
CA GLN A 70 -9.40 -5.59 -10.68
C GLN A 70 -8.21 -6.43 -10.22
N THR A 71 -7.53 -7.07 -11.18
CA THR A 71 -6.23 -7.71 -10.93
C THR A 71 -5.16 -6.87 -11.59
N MET A 72 -4.53 -5.98 -10.83
CA MET A 72 -3.56 -5.01 -11.34
C MET A 72 -2.12 -5.53 -11.32
N GLY A 73 -1.95 -6.87 -11.30
CA GLY A 73 -0.64 -7.51 -11.42
C GLY A 73 0.28 -7.38 -10.20
N ILE A 74 1.59 -7.44 -10.50
CA ILE A 74 2.70 -7.36 -9.54
C ILE A 74 3.33 -5.98 -9.63
N ALA A 75 3.58 -5.37 -8.48
CA ALA A 75 4.36 -4.15 -8.35
C ALA A 75 5.57 -4.39 -7.42
N TYR A 76 6.58 -3.55 -7.54
CA TYR A 76 7.67 -3.47 -6.58
C TYR A 76 7.62 -2.12 -5.87
N VAL A 77 7.59 -2.15 -4.54
CA VAL A 77 7.66 -0.96 -3.69
C VAL A 77 9.06 -0.88 -3.09
N HIS A 78 9.77 0.21 -3.36
CA HIS A 78 11.07 0.50 -2.79
C HIS A 78 10.90 1.57 -1.73
N ILE A 79 11.23 1.27 -0.47
CA ILE A 79 11.33 2.28 0.56
C ILE A 79 12.69 2.93 0.42
N THR A 80 12.75 4.17 -0.08
CA THR A 80 14.00 4.84 -0.44
C THR A 80 14.66 5.46 0.79
N ASN A 81 13.86 6.07 1.66
CA ASN A 81 14.37 6.83 2.80
C ASN A 81 13.41 6.85 3.99
N TRP A 82 13.96 7.19 5.16
CA TRP A 82 13.21 7.55 6.36
C TRP A 82 13.55 8.99 6.75
N ASP A 83 12.54 9.85 6.77
CA ASP A 83 12.61 11.19 7.34
C ASP A 83 12.14 11.14 8.80
N GLY A 84 13.12 11.15 9.71
CA GLY A 84 12.89 11.11 11.15
C GLY A 84 12.25 12.38 11.72
N ASP A 85 12.36 13.53 11.05
CA ASP A 85 11.83 14.80 11.53
C ASP A 85 10.35 14.94 11.17
N ASN A 86 9.96 14.47 9.97
CA ASN A 86 8.56 14.48 9.52
C ASN A 86 7.80 13.18 9.79
N HIS A 87 8.51 12.14 10.25
CA HIS A 87 7.97 10.81 10.51
C HIS A 87 7.36 10.13 9.27
N VAL A 88 8.07 10.23 8.14
CA VAL A 88 7.63 9.75 6.83
C VAL A 88 8.66 8.79 6.24
N LEU A 89 8.18 7.67 5.68
CA LEU A 89 8.97 6.85 4.77
C LEU A 89 8.69 7.31 3.34
N ALA A 90 9.75 7.61 2.58
CA ALA A 90 9.63 7.86 1.16
C ALA A 90 9.65 6.53 0.40
N ALA A 91 8.84 6.42 -0.66
CA ALA A 91 8.73 5.19 -1.42
C ALA A 91 8.50 5.40 -2.92
N ASP A 92 9.16 4.55 -3.71
CA ASP A 92 8.96 4.43 -5.14
C ASP A 92 8.14 3.18 -5.45
N VAL A 93 7.33 3.25 -6.51
CA VAL A 93 6.51 2.14 -6.98
C VAL A 93 6.80 1.87 -8.44
N TYR A 94 7.22 0.64 -8.73
CA TYR A 94 7.49 0.16 -10.08
C TYR A 94 6.42 -0.84 -10.50
N ILE A 95 5.91 -0.67 -11.71
CA ILE A 95 4.98 -1.60 -12.35
C ILE A 95 5.53 -2.05 -13.70
N LYS A 96 5.00 -3.17 -14.19
CA LYS A 96 5.28 -3.61 -15.55
C LYS A 96 4.31 -2.92 -16.50
N ASP A 97 4.85 -2.31 -17.55
CA ASP A 97 4.07 -1.80 -18.66
C ASP A 97 3.48 -2.97 -19.46
N ASP A 98 2.17 -2.95 -19.69
CA ASP A 98 1.47 -4.05 -20.36
C ASP A 98 1.71 -4.06 -21.88
N GLU A 99 2.05 -2.92 -22.49
CA GLU A 99 2.29 -2.80 -23.93
C GLU A 99 3.73 -3.19 -24.28
N THR A 100 4.71 -2.62 -23.58
CA THR A 100 6.13 -2.84 -23.87
C THR A 100 6.71 -4.04 -23.11
N GLY A 101 6.08 -4.42 -22.00
CA GLY A 101 6.59 -5.44 -21.10
C GLY A 101 7.77 -4.99 -20.24
N GLU A 102 8.14 -3.71 -20.28
CA GLU A 102 9.24 -3.14 -19.49
C GLU A 102 8.78 -2.76 -18.09
N TRP A 103 9.70 -2.75 -17.12
CA TRP A 103 9.42 -2.23 -15.78
C TRP A 103 9.70 -0.74 -15.76
N LYS A 104 8.73 0.04 -15.28
CA LYS A 104 8.84 1.50 -15.18
C LYS A 104 8.51 1.99 -13.79
N LEU A 105 9.16 3.08 -13.41
CA LEU A 105 8.77 3.87 -12.25
C LEU A 105 7.40 4.48 -12.52
N PHE A 106 6.45 4.24 -11.61
CA PHE A 106 5.06 4.65 -11.75
C PHE A 106 4.67 5.73 -10.75
N PHE A 107 5.05 5.54 -9.50
CA PHE A 107 5.02 6.61 -8.49
C PHE A 107 6.42 6.81 -7.96
N ASN A 108 6.83 8.07 -7.83
CA ASN A 108 8.13 8.48 -7.29
C ASN A 108 7.90 9.28 -6.00
N ASP A 109 8.77 9.09 -5.01
CA ASP A 109 8.82 9.88 -3.78
C ASP A 109 7.47 9.98 -3.07
N VAL A 110 6.76 8.85 -2.97
CA VAL A 110 5.52 8.81 -2.22
C VAL A 110 5.82 8.84 -0.72
N ASP A 111 5.22 9.80 -0.04
CA ASP A 111 5.17 9.84 1.41
C ASP A 111 4.24 8.76 2.00
N ILE A 112 4.82 7.91 2.84
CA ILE A 112 4.13 7.02 3.76
C ILE A 112 4.25 7.60 5.17
N THR A 113 3.20 8.29 5.62
CA THR A 113 3.15 8.88 6.96
C THR A 113 3.00 7.79 8.01
N TYR A 114 3.88 7.76 9.01
CA TYR A 114 3.74 6.87 10.15
C TYR A 114 2.47 7.21 10.95
N PHE A 115 1.73 6.18 11.36
CA PHE A 115 0.54 6.36 12.19
C PHE A 115 0.72 5.80 13.60
N ALA A 116 1.07 4.50 13.73
CA ALA A 116 1.21 3.85 15.02
C ALA A 116 1.99 2.52 14.93
N GLY A 117 2.60 2.10 16.04
CA GLY A 117 3.26 0.80 16.18
C GLY A 117 4.73 0.92 16.58
N SER A 118 5.49 -0.17 16.41
CA SER A 118 6.91 -0.23 16.74
C SER A 118 7.79 -0.24 15.50
N ASP A 119 9.10 -0.17 15.72
CA ASP A 119 10.15 -0.31 14.71
C ASP A 119 10.00 -1.55 13.80
N LEU A 120 9.52 -2.68 14.32
CA LEU A 120 9.31 -3.91 13.54
C LEU A 120 7.87 -4.14 13.11
N LYS A 121 6.90 -3.41 13.65
CA LYS A 121 5.50 -3.60 13.28
C LYS A 121 4.72 -2.31 13.45
N PHE A 122 4.45 -1.64 12.34
CA PHE A 122 3.77 -0.36 12.33
C PHE A 122 2.77 -0.24 11.19
N ILE A 123 1.93 0.78 11.33
CA ILE A 123 0.93 1.20 10.39
C ILE A 123 1.36 2.55 9.84
N GLY A 124 1.22 2.70 8.53
CA GLY A 124 1.37 3.98 7.85
C GLY A 124 0.21 4.25 6.90
N SER A 125 0.08 5.48 6.44
CA SER A 125 -0.87 5.88 5.41
C SER A 125 -0.14 6.48 4.22
N ALA A 126 -0.58 6.15 3.02
CA ALA A 126 -0.06 6.72 1.79
C ALA A 126 -1.21 7.14 0.87
N GLN A 127 -0.99 8.21 0.12
CA GLN A 127 -1.86 8.63 -0.96
C GLN A 127 -1.06 8.68 -2.26
N TRP A 128 -1.46 7.88 -3.25
CA TRP A 128 -0.82 7.83 -4.57
C TRP A 128 -1.75 8.52 -5.56
N VAL A 129 -1.25 9.52 -6.27
CA VAL A 129 -2.06 10.35 -7.17
C VAL A 129 -1.44 10.35 -8.56
N ILE A 130 -2.23 9.95 -9.54
CA ILE A 130 -2.03 10.29 -10.95
C ILE A 130 -2.95 11.49 -11.19
N PRO A 131 -2.41 12.69 -11.46
CA PRO A 131 -3.22 13.90 -11.61
C PRO A 131 -4.36 13.68 -12.59
N ASP A 132 -5.55 14.18 -12.22
CA ASP A 132 -6.80 14.14 -13.00
C ASP A 132 -7.39 12.75 -13.32
N ASP A 133 -6.66 11.67 -13.05
CA ASP A 133 -7.06 10.31 -13.44
C ASP A 133 -7.35 9.42 -12.23
N VAL A 134 -6.36 9.14 -11.38
CA VAL A 134 -6.46 8.10 -10.34
C VAL A 134 -5.94 8.59 -8.99
N THR A 135 -6.72 8.35 -7.93
CA THR A 135 -6.28 8.53 -6.55
C THR A 135 -6.42 7.23 -5.76
N LEU A 136 -5.31 6.79 -5.17
CA LEU A 136 -5.23 5.65 -4.28
C LEU A 136 -4.98 6.12 -2.85
N HIS A 137 -5.78 5.66 -1.91
CA HIS A 137 -5.51 5.82 -0.48
C HIS A 137 -5.24 4.46 0.13
N LEU A 138 -4.11 4.29 0.82
CA LEU A 138 -3.69 3.02 1.40
C LEU A 138 -3.42 3.18 2.90
N LEU A 139 -3.95 2.26 3.69
CA LEU A 139 -3.54 2.02 5.07
C LEU A 139 -2.62 0.80 5.09
N LEU A 140 -1.32 1.06 5.19
CA LEU A 140 -0.24 0.10 5.08
C LEU A 140 0.10 -0.49 6.44
N VAL A 141 0.44 -1.77 6.47
CA VAL A 141 0.97 -2.50 7.62
C VAL A 141 2.28 -3.12 7.23
N PHE A 142 3.33 -2.70 7.93
CA PHE A 142 4.66 -3.25 7.85
C PHE A 142 4.82 -4.27 8.96
N THR A 143 5.33 -5.45 8.62
CA THR A 143 5.66 -6.50 9.59
C THR A 143 7.06 -6.98 9.28
N GLY A 144 7.99 -6.74 10.19
CA GLY A 144 9.40 -7.05 10.09
C GLY A 144 9.83 -8.14 11.04
N SER A 145 10.78 -8.95 10.59
CA SER A 145 11.42 -9.99 11.39
C SER A 145 12.91 -9.93 11.10
N LYS A 146 13.76 -9.79 12.13
CA LYS A 146 15.22 -9.73 11.96
C LYS A 146 15.88 -10.98 12.51
N TYR A 147 17.04 -11.34 11.95
CA TYR A 147 17.88 -12.37 12.55
C TYR A 147 18.45 -11.86 13.88
N THR A 148 18.36 -12.67 14.93
CA THR A 148 18.81 -12.30 16.28
C THR A 148 20.17 -12.87 16.66
N LYS A 149 20.72 -13.78 15.83
CA LYS A 149 22.01 -14.46 16.05
C LYS A 149 22.68 -14.80 14.72
N GLY A 150 24.02 -14.88 14.73
CA GLY A 150 24.84 -15.31 13.59
C GLY A 150 25.26 -14.18 12.65
N ALA A 151 25.79 -14.53 11.47
CA ALA A 151 26.38 -13.59 10.52
C ALA A 151 25.40 -12.58 9.90
N LYS A 152 24.09 -12.84 9.97
CA LYS A 152 23.03 -11.95 9.47
C LYS A 152 22.33 -11.16 10.57
N THR A 153 22.85 -11.17 11.81
CA THR A 153 22.20 -10.50 12.95
C THR A 153 21.87 -9.04 12.62
N GLY A 154 20.65 -8.61 12.93
CA GLY A 154 20.16 -7.27 12.63
C GLY A 154 19.56 -7.09 11.23
N GLN A 155 19.85 -8.00 10.28
CA GLN A 155 19.24 -7.95 8.95
C GLN A 155 17.81 -8.48 8.96
N PHE A 156 16.95 -7.92 8.12
CA PHE A 156 15.61 -8.45 7.88
C PHE A 156 15.66 -9.84 7.26
N LYS A 157 14.72 -10.68 7.68
CA LYS A 157 14.49 -12.00 7.11
C LYS A 157 13.59 -11.86 5.88
N LEU A 158 14.06 -12.44 4.78
CA LEU A 158 13.33 -12.55 3.53
C LEU A 158 12.40 -13.77 3.54
N GLY A 159 11.66 -14.00 2.45
CA GLY A 159 10.82 -15.19 2.30
C GLY A 159 9.44 -15.10 2.97
N GLY A 160 8.94 -13.88 3.18
CA GLY A 160 7.58 -13.62 3.69
C GLY A 160 7.47 -13.40 5.19
N GLU A 161 8.56 -13.55 5.95
CA GLU A 161 8.60 -13.13 7.35
C GLU A 161 8.55 -11.60 7.49
N THR A 162 9.33 -10.90 6.67
CA THR A 162 9.20 -9.44 6.50
C THR A 162 8.30 -9.16 5.30
N LYS A 163 7.26 -8.33 5.48
CA LYS A 163 6.22 -8.09 4.48
C LYS A 163 5.54 -6.73 4.63
N LEU A 164 4.98 -6.28 3.52
CA LEU A 164 4.12 -5.12 3.40
C LEU A 164 2.71 -5.60 3.02
N SER A 165 1.69 -5.03 3.65
CA SER A 165 0.29 -5.33 3.34
C SER A 165 -0.60 -4.13 3.62
N THR A 166 -1.86 -4.17 3.20
CA THR A 166 -2.87 -3.17 3.56
C THR A 166 -3.91 -3.75 4.51
N ILE A 167 -4.40 -2.93 5.45
CA ILE A 167 -5.62 -3.23 6.24
C ILE A 167 -6.86 -2.52 5.70
N GLY A 168 -6.67 -1.61 4.74
CA GLY A 168 -7.73 -0.94 4.02
C GLY A 168 -7.13 -0.07 2.92
N GLY A 169 -7.92 0.19 1.90
CA GLY A 169 -7.56 1.10 0.86
C GLY A 169 -8.74 1.41 -0.05
N SER A 170 -8.69 2.57 -0.67
CA SER A 170 -9.69 3.00 -1.66
C SER A 170 -9.01 3.44 -2.95
N LEU A 171 -9.70 3.20 -4.05
CA LEU A 171 -9.36 3.70 -5.37
C LEU A 171 -10.49 4.60 -5.83
N LEU A 172 -10.12 5.77 -6.35
CA LEU A 172 -11.01 6.72 -7.01
C LEU A 172 -10.40 7.00 -8.38
N GLU A 173 -11.21 6.92 -9.42
CA GLU A 173 -10.74 7.07 -10.79
C GLU A 173 -11.75 7.85 -11.63
N ILE A 174 -11.19 8.68 -12.49
CA ILE A 174 -11.84 9.54 -13.44
C ILE A 174 -11.20 9.20 -14.78
N ASP A 175 -11.99 8.65 -15.70
CA ASP A 175 -11.47 8.24 -17.00
C ASP A 175 -12.31 8.87 -18.13
N ASP A 176 -11.76 8.92 -19.34
CA ASP A 176 -12.53 9.21 -20.54
C ASP A 176 -13.35 7.98 -20.95
N ALA A 177 -14.63 8.15 -21.23
CA ALA A 177 -15.44 7.05 -21.77
C ALA A 177 -14.92 6.69 -23.17
N GLU A 178 -14.57 5.42 -23.40
CA GLU A 178 -14.00 4.93 -24.68
C GLU A 178 -14.88 5.29 -25.90
N ASP A 179 -16.20 5.40 -25.70
CA ASP A 179 -17.19 5.69 -26.74
C ASP A 179 -17.65 7.16 -26.80
N ALA A 180 -17.00 8.09 -26.07
CA ALA A 180 -17.42 9.49 -26.04
C ALA A 180 -17.22 10.19 -27.40
N PRO A 181 -18.25 10.88 -27.95
CA PRO A 181 -18.06 11.73 -29.12
C PRO A 181 -17.04 12.86 -28.83
N PRO A 182 -16.17 13.25 -29.79
CA PRO A 182 -15.14 14.28 -29.58
C PRO A 182 -15.68 15.63 -29.10
N GLU A 183 -16.96 15.91 -29.39
CA GLU A 183 -17.62 17.16 -29.07
C GLU A 183 -18.27 17.17 -27.66
N LEU A 184 -18.37 16.01 -27.01
CA LEU A 184 -18.92 15.83 -25.66
C LEU A 184 -18.08 14.79 -24.90
N PRO A 185 -16.94 15.18 -24.30
CA PRO A 185 -16.15 14.27 -23.49
C PRO A 185 -16.98 13.81 -22.29
N LEU A 186 -17.43 12.57 -22.33
CA LEU A 186 -18.08 11.91 -21.20
C LEU A 186 -16.97 11.36 -20.32
N LYS A 187 -16.90 11.85 -19.08
CA LYS A 187 -16.01 11.27 -18.07
C LYS A 187 -16.73 10.16 -17.33
N GLU A 188 -16.11 8.99 -17.27
CA GLU A 188 -16.52 7.91 -16.39
C GLU A 188 -15.98 8.14 -14.98
N ARG A 189 -16.66 7.55 -14.00
CA ARG A 189 -16.29 7.65 -12.59
C ARG A 189 -16.26 6.25 -12.01
N TRP A 190 -15.11 5.87 -11.51
CA TRP A 190 -14.87 4.58 -10.88
C TRP A 190 -14.48 4.79 -9.42
N ALA A 191 -15.00 3.96 -8.53
CA ALA A 191 -14.54 3.95 -7.15
C ALA A 191 -14.61 2.55 -6.55
N GLY A 192 -13.73 2.26 -5.61
CA GLY A 192 -13.61 0.92 -5.09
C GLY A 192 -12.69 0.77 -3.90
N SER A 193 -12.49 -0.50 -3.52
CA SER A 193 -11.50 -0.90 -2.53
C SER A 193 -10.28 -1.47 -3.21
N VAL A 194 -9.12 -1.23 -2.63
CA VAL A 194 -7.84 -1.74 -3.11
C VAL A 194 -7.01 -2.27 -1.96
N SER A 195 -6.17 -3.26 -2.24
CA SER A 195 -5.24 -3.82 -1.29
C SER A 195 -3.93 -4.21 -1.96
N ILE A 196 -2.82 -3.99 -1.26
CA ILE A 196 -1.52 -4.56 -1.61
C ILE A 196 -1.09 -5.56 -0.55
N SER A 197 -0.35 -6.59 -0.98
CA SER A 197 0.30 -7.52 -0.06
C SER A 197 1.47 -8.22 -0.72
N GLY A 198 2.58 -8.35 0.00
CA GLY A 198 3.72 -9.11 -0.49
C GLY A 198 4.94 -9.12 0.42
N PRO A 199 5.87 -10.05 0.17
CA PRO A 199 7.10 -10.19 0.95
C PRO A 199 8.11 -9.10 0.62
N MET A 200 9.00 -8.85 1.58
CA MET A 200 10.29 -8.21 1.32
C MET A 200 11.14 -9.14 0.45
N VAL A 201 11.86 -8.55 -0.49
CA VAL A 201 12.75 -9.23 -1.43
C VAL A 201 14.11 -8.53 -1.46
N SER A 202 15.14 -9.20 -1.97
CA SER A 202 16.42 -8.55 -2.21
C SER A 202 16.40 -7.79 -3.53
N GLU A 203 17.15 -6.70 -3.61
CA GLU A 203 17.36 -5.95 -4.86
C GLU A 203 17.90 -6.83 -5.99
N SER A 204 18.80 -7.77 -5.66
CA SER A 204 19.32 -8.76 -6.61
C SER A 204 18.28 -9.72 -7.20
N SER A 205 17.04 -9.70 -6.70
CA SER A 205 15.92 -10.51 -7.20
C SER A 205 14.95 -9.71 -8.07
N LEU A 206 15.21 -8.42 -8.28
CA LEU A 206 14.42 -7.58 -9.15
C LEU A 206 14.57 -8.04 -10.62
N PRO A 207 13.49 -8.02 -11.40
CA PRO A 207 13.52 -8.36 -12.81
C PRO A 207 13.99 -7.20 -13.71
N PHE A 208 14.47 -6.11 -13.11
CA PHE A 208 14.97 -4.90 -13.77
C PHE A 208 16.12 -4.31 -12.94
N ASN A 209 16.90 -3.42 -13.54
CA ASN A 209 17.90 -2.65 -12.83
C ASN A 209 17.26 -1.32 -12.37
N PRO A 210 17.16 -1.03 -11.06
CA PRO A 210 16.56 0.20 -10.58
C PRO A 210 17.43 1.45 -10.82
N ASP A 211 18.72 1.28 -11.16
CA ASP A 211 19.68 2.37 -11.38
C ASP A 211 19.81 2.80 -12.86
N LEU A 212 19.01 2.24 -13.77
CA LEU A 212 18.97 2.59 -15.20
C LEU A 212 17.77 3.49 -15.52
#